data_AF-A9NTN4-F1
#
_entry.id   AF-A9NTN4-F1
#
_cell.length_a   1.000
_cell.length_b   1.000
_cell.length_c   1.000
_cell.angle_alpha   90.00
_cell.angle_beta   90.00
_cell.angle_gamma   90.00
#
_symmetry.space_group_name_H-M   'P 1'
#
loop_
_entity.id
_entity.type
_entity.pdbx_description
1 polymer ?
#
loop_
_entity_poly.entity_id
_entity_poly.type
_entity_poly.pdbx_seq_one_letter_code
_entity_poly.pdbx_strand_id
1 'polypeptide(L)'
;MAIKEYYSVIDMDEAALCMDELKAPWFHSKIVSQWVTDSFDRNNVERDLLAKLLIYLCNEKPNLLSHEQLLTGLGISLSSLEETVVDAPRAPEFFGVIIGKLVVAEILSFAESARIIKEGGLEPGHLLELGLALDVITSVLEFVRREKGEVAMTDMYRTSRLQLEDFMPCDKKQGEFEAFLEKKKLQFLYPLIPVENQISEFLMQGQPVEQILKWVELNVPPPLQLEPEFLKMLTIQVLRCCVPRCTLDYEKDFKGKLVPYAPLLRHFAPSRHKQRHYITAIQLFANELDHPVGLMTALFNNFYVDEVILEDAYFSWQDDIEDTTPGKDKAIREVGKWLSWLTQAPETQN
;
A
#
# COMPACT_ATOMS: atom_id res chain seq x y z
N MET A 1 34.70 -8.24 -18.41
CA MET A 1 35.53 -9.45 -18.55
C MET A 1 35.21 -10.40 -17.41
N ALA A 2 35.41 -9.96 -16.16
CA ALA A 2 35.14 -10.71 -14.93
C ALA A 2 33.80 -11.49 -14.90
N ILE A 3 32.66 -10.86 -15.25
CA ILE A 3 31.36 -11.55 -15.10
C ILE A 3 31.18 -12.76 -16.04
N LYS A 4 31.77 -12.73 -17.25
CA LYS A 4 31.68 -13.85 -18.21
C LYS A 4 32.55 -15.02 -17.78
N GLU A 5 33.72 -14.72 -17.22
CA GLU A 5 34.62 -15.72 -16.63
C GLU A 5 33.98 -16.34 -15.40
N TYR A 6 33.36 -15.53 -14.54
CA TYR A 6 32.61 -16.01 -13.40
C TYR A 6 31.46 -16.95 -13.81
N TYR A 7 30.69 -16.65 -14.85
CA TYR A 7 29.66 -17.59 -15.33
C TYR A 7 30.22 -18.94 -15.78
N SER A 8 31.48 -19.00 -16.20
CA SER A 8 32.13 -20.21 -16.69
C SER A 8 32.82 -21.00 -15.57
N VAL A 9 33.48 -20.30 -14.63
CA VAL A 9 34.36 -20.89 -13.61
C VAL A 9 33.68 -20.95 -12.23
N ILE A 10 32.66 -20.12 -12.00
CA ILE A 10 31.87 -20.02 -10.76
C ILE A 10 32.76 -19.71 -9.55
N ASP A 11 33.81 -18.93 -9.77
CA ASP A 11 34.73 -18.48 -8.73
C ASP A 11 34.38 -17.05 -8.29
N MET A 12 33.69 -16.95 -7.14
CA MET A 12 33.27 -15.66 -6.59
C MET A 12 34.42 -14.85 -6.02
N ASP A 13 35.47 -15.51 -5.52
CA ASP A 13 36.66 -14.82 -5.00
C ASP A 13 37.47 -14.21 -6.13
N GLU A 14 37.61 -14.92 -7.25
CA GLU A 14 38.26 -14.36 -8.45
C GLU A 14 37.46 -13.19 -9.02
N ALA A 15 36.12 -13.29 -9.06
CA ALA A 15 35.27 -12.18 -9.49
C ALA A 15 35.42 -10.94 -8.58
N ALA A 16 35.55 -11.15 -7.26
CA ALA A 16 35.80 -10.09 -6.30
C ALA A 16 37.20 -9.49 -6.47
N LEU A 17 38.24 -10.31 -6.66
CA LEU A 17 39.61 -9.86 -6.91
C LEU A 17 39.68 -9.02 -8.18
N CYS A 18 39.08 -9.48 -9.28
CA CYS A 18 39.00 -8.73 -10.53
C CYS A 18 38.36 -7.34 -10.35
N MET A 19 37.36 -7.24 -9.46
CA MET A 19 36.72 -5.96 -9.14
C MET A 19 37.63 -5.06 -8.30
N ASP A 20 38.32 -5.62 -7.30
CA ASP A 20 39.25 -4.89 -6.43
C ASP A 20 40.50 -4.38 -7.18
N GLU A 21 41.01 -5.17 -8.12
CA GLU A 21 42.19 -4.84 -8.94
C GLU A 21 41.99 -3.62 -9.85
N LEU A 22 40.74 -3.25 -10.14
CA LEU A 22 40.43 -2.00 -10.84
C LEU A 22 40.88 -0.77 -10.06
N LYS A 23 41.03 -0.90 -8.72
CA LYS A 23 41.41 0.18 -7.79
C LYS A 23 40.59 1.46 -8.01
N ALA A 24 39.31 1.28 -8.34
CA ALA A 24 38.38 2.35 -8.69
C ALA A 24 37.02 2.17 -7.96
N PRO A 25 36.95 2.38 -6.63
CA PRO A 25 35.73 2.19 -5.87
C PRO A 25 34.52 3.01 -6.37
N TRP A 26 34.77 4.21 -6.90
CA TRP A 26 33.73 5.06 -7.51
C TRP A 26 33.08 4.43 -8.76
N PHE A 27 33.68 3.38 -9.33
CA PHE A 27 33.18 2.69 -10.51
C PHE A 27 32.38 1.41 -10.18
N HIS A 28 32.39 0.95 -8.91
CA HIS A 28 31.78 -0.33 -8.53
C HIS A 28 30.27 -0.38 -8.77
N SER A 29 29.55 0.72 -8.54
CA SER A 29 28.13 0.82 -8.91
C SER A 29 27.89 0.63 -10.41
N LYS A 30 28.81 1.14 -11.25
CA LYS A 30 28.71 0.98 -12.71
C LYS A 30 28.99 -0.47 -13.15
N ILE A 31 29.89 -1.16 -12.44
CA ILE A 31 30.15 -2.59 -12.67
C ILE A 31 28.89 -3.40 -12.38
N VAL A 32 28.24 -3.18 -11.22
CA VAL A 32 26.95 -3.82 -10.89
C VAL A 32 25.94 -3.59 -11.99
N SER A 33 25.80 -2.34 -12.45
CA SER A 33 24.87 -2.00 -13.53
C SER A 33 25.16 -2.78 -14.82
N GLN A 34 26.44 -2.83 -15.23
CA GLN A 34 26.86 -3.57 -16.42
C GLN A 34 26.59 -5.08 -16.30
N TRP A 35 26.80 -5.67 -15.12
CA TRP A 35 26.54 -7.08 -14.88
C TRP A 35 25.05 -7.39 -14.93
N VAL A 36 24.22 -6.55 -14.33
CA VAL A 36 22.75 -6.67 -14.40
C VAL A 36 22.27 -6.57 -15.84
N THR A 37 22.74 -5.58 -16.60
CA THR A 37 22.36 -5.44 -18.01
C THR A 37 22.83 -6.62 -18.85
N ASP A 38 24.07 -7.10 -18.68
CA ASP A 38 24.57 -8.29 -19.39
C ASP A 38 23.70 -9.52 -19.09
N SER A 39 23.16 -9.64 -17.88
CA SER A 39 22.35 -10.79 -17.46
C SER A 39 20.99 -10.92 -18.16
N PHE A 40 20.47 -9.86 -18.78
CA PHE A 40 19.18 -9.90 -19.48
C PHE A 40 19.23 -10.80 -20.73
N ASP A 41 20.39 -10.87 -21.38
CA ASP A 41 20.63 -11.73 -22.55
C ASP A 41 21.11 -13.14 -22.19
N ARG A 42 21.24 -13.43 -20.89
CA ARG A 42 21.77 -14.70 -20.38
C ARG A 42 20.67 -15.73 -20.14
N ASN A 43 21.07 -16.97 -19.83
CA ASN A 43 20.12 -17.98 -19.41
C ASN A 43 19.77 -17.84 -17.91
N ASN A 44 18.79 -18.63 -17.43
CA ASN A 44 18.35 -18.57 -16.03
C ASN A 44 19.43 -18.97 -15.02
N VAL A 45 20.35 -19.86 -15.38
CA VAL A 45 21.44 -20.31 -14.51
C VAL A 45 22.43 -19.18 -14.29
N GLU A 46 22.86 -18.53 -15.37
CA GLU A 46 23.79 -17.38 -15.30
C GLU A 46 23.19 -16.20 -14.52
N ARG A 47 21.89 -15.90 -14.72
CA ARG A 47 21.19 -14.90 -13.90
C ARG A 47 21.18 -15.25 -12.41
N ASP A 48 20.99 -16.54 -12.08
CA ASP A 48 21.06 -17.01 -10.70
C ASP A 48 22.48 -16.86 -10.12
N LEU A 49 23.51 -17.15 -10.92
CA LEU A 49 24.90 -16.94 -10.54
C LEU A 49 25.21 -15.48 -10.26
N LEU A 50 24.70 -14.55 -11.08
CA LEU A 50 24.84 -13.11 -10.83
C LEU A 50 24.25 -12.72 -9.48
N ALA A 51 23.01 -13.13 -9.21
CA ALA A 51 22.37 -12.81 -7.93
C ALA A 51 23.17 -13.37 -6.74
N LYS A 52 23.69 -14.60 -6.85
CA LYS A 52 24.58 -15.19 -5.84
C LYS A 52 25.86 -14.38 -5.65
N LEU A 53 26.48 -13.90 -6.73
CA LEU A 53 27.66 -13.06 -6.66
C LEU A 53 27.38 -11.74 -5.95
N LEU A 54 26.26 -11.07 -6.27
CA LEU A 54 25.88 -9.83 -5.61
C LEU A 54 25.65 -10.04 -4.10
N ILE A 55 24.96 -11.12 -3.72
CA ILE A 55 24.76 -11.49 -2.31
C ILE A 55 26.10 -11.75 -1.61
N TYR A 56 27.00 -12.52 -2.25
CA TYR A 56 28.33 -12.79 -1.74
C TYR A 56 29.14 -11.51 -1.51
N LEU A 57 29.16 -10.62 -2.50
CA LEU A 57 29.90 -9.36 -2.41
C LEU A 57 29.39 -8.47 -1.26
N CYS A 58 28.07 -8.38 -1.08
CA CYS A 58 27.49 -7.57 -0.01
C CYS A 58 27.74 -8.16 1.38
N ASN A 59 27.69 -9.48 1.55
CA ASN A 59 27.87 -10.13 2.86
C ASN A 59 29.34 -10.30 3.24
N GLU A 60 30.16 -10.80 2.31
CA GLU A 60 31.54 -11.25 2.60
C GLU A 60 32.60 -10.22 2.19
N LYS A 61 32.27 -9.27 1.30
CA LYS A 61 33.20 -8.24 0.81
C LYS A 61 32.60 -6.82 0.92
N PRO A 62 32.08 -6.37 2.09
CA PRO A 62 31.39 -5.08 2.22
C PRO A 62 32.28 -3.86 1.95
N ASN A 63 33.59 -3.99 2.06
CA ASN A 63 34.56 -2.94 1.69
C ASN A 63 34.70 -2.78 0.16
N LEU A 64 34.30 -3.81 -0.59
CA LEU A 64 34.37 -3.85 -2.05
C LEU A 64 33.05 -3.39 -2.66
N LEU A 65 31.91 -3.92 -2.19
CA LEU A 65 30.58 -3.49 -2.63
C LEU A 65 29.72 -3.09 -1.43
N SER A 66 29.58 -1.79 -1.23
CA SER A 66 28.67 -1.28 -0.20
C SER A 66 27.21 -1.41 -0.62
N HIS A 67 26.31 -1.39 0.37
CA HIS A 67 24.86 -1.37 0.16
C HIS A 67 24.40 -0.20 -0.74
N GLU A 68 24.99 0.98 -0.55
CA GLU A 68 24.70 2.16 -1.36
C GLU A 68 25.18 1.99 -2.81
N GLN A 69 26.35 1.39 -3.02
CA GLN A 69 26.87 1.11 -4.35
C GLN A 69 26.00 0.08 -5.10
N LEU A 70 25.50 -0.93 -4.41
CA LEU A 70 24.53 -1.88 -4.96
C LEU A 70 23.25 -1.15 -5.41
N LEU A 71 22.61 -0.38 -4.50
CA LEU A 71 21.40 0.38 -4.82
C LEU A 71 21.62 1.34 -5.99
N THR A 72 22.74 2.05 -6.01
CA THR A 72 23.12 2.96 -7.10
C THR A 72 23.27 2.18 -8.42
N GLY A 73 23.94 1.03 -8.39
CA GLY A 73 24.13 0.19 -9.58
C GLY A 73 22.81 -0.35 -10.14
N LEU A 74 21.91 -0.81 -9.28
CA LEU A 74 20.56 -1.21 -9.67
C LEU A 74 19.77 -0.02 -10.24
N GLY A 75 19.86 1.15 -9.61
CA GLY A 75 19.25 2.39 -10.11
C GLY A 75 19.71 2.76 -11.52
N ILE A 76 21.02 2.69 -11.79
CA ILE A 76 21.57 2.95 -13.13
C ILE A 76 20.99 1.97 -14.16
N SER A 77 20.85 0.69 -13.82
CA SER A 77 20.24 -0.29 -14.74
C SER A 77 18.75 -0.08 -14.93
N LEU A 78 18.02 0.40 -13.91
CA LEU A 78 16.62 0.79 -14.04
C LEU A 78 16.47 2.01 -14.96
N SER A 79 17.41 2.97 -14.92
CA SER A 79 17.40 4.12 -15.82
C SER A 79 17.53 3.77 -17.30
N SER A 80 18.25 2.70 -17.65
CA SER A 80 18.37 2.22 -19.04
C SER A 80 17.39 1.09 -19.38
N LEU A 81 16.47 0.73 -18.48
CA LEU A 81 15.57 -0.41 -18.68
C LEU A 81 14.62 -0.20 -19.85
N GLU A 82 14.18 1.05 -20.06
CA GLU A 82 13.32 1.43 -21.20
C GLU A 82 13.96 1.07 -22.54
N GLU A 83 15.22 1.47 -22.74
CA GLU A 83 15.99 1.14 -23.95
C GLU A 83 16.22 -0.37 -24.05
N THR A 84 16.52 -1.01 -22.91
CA THR A 84 16.81 -2.45 -22.83
C THR A 84 15.60 -3.30 -23.26
N VAL A 85 14.38 -2.88 -22.94
CA VAL A 85 13.14 -3.61 -23.27
C VAL A 85 12.94 -3.76 -24.78
N VAL A 86 13.51 -2.86 -25.59
CA VAL A 86 13.46 -2.93 -27.06
C VAL A 86 14.12 -4.20 -27.56
N ASP A 87 15.29 -4.55 -27.02
CA ASP A 87 16.06 -5.73 -27.41
C ASP A 87 15.69 -6.97 -26.57
N ALA A 88 15.34 -6.76 -25.30
CA ALA A 88 15.01 -7.80 -24.33
C ALA A 88 13.65 -7.52 -23.66
N PRO A 89 12.51 -7.91 -24.28
CA PRO A 89 11.17 -7.61 -23.76
C PRO A 89 10.88 -8.15 -22.35
N ARG A 90 11.63 -9.17 -21.90
CA ARG A 90 11.50 -9.78 -20.57
C ARG A 90 12.47 -9.20 -19.54
N ALA A 91 13.26 -8.19 -19.89
CA ALA A 91 14.19 -7.54 -18.96
C ALA A 91 13.53 -7.10 -17.63
N PRO A 92 12.30 -6.52 -17.60
CA PRO A 92 11.64 -6.15 -16.35
C PRO A 92 11.39 -7.36 -15.42
N GLU A 93 10.95 -8.48 -16.01
CA GLU A 93 10.74 -9.73 -15.27
C GLU A 93 12.06 -10.24 -14.69
N PHE A 94 13.12 -10.29 -15.50
CA PHE A 94 14.44 -10.75 -15.06
C PHE A 94 15.05 -9.85 -13.99
N PHE A 95 14.88 -8.53 -14.12
CA PHE A 95 15.30 -7.57 -13.11
C PHE A 95 14.58 -7.84 -11.79
N GLY A 96 13.24 -7.98 -11.83
CA GLY A 96 12.47 -8.27 -10.64
C GLY A 96 12.85 -9.58 -9.95
N VAL A 97 13.25 -10.61 -10.71
CA VAL A 97 13.81 -11.86 -10.15
C VAL A 97 15.12 -11.62 -9.43
N ILE A 98 16.03 -10.81 -9.97
CA ILE A 98 17.31 -10.48 -9.33
C ILE A 98 17.05 -9.71 -8.03
N ILE A 99 16.23 -8.66 -8.05
CA ILE A 99 15.85 -7.91 -6.85
C ILE A 99 15.16 -8.83 -5.83
N GLY A 100 14.25 -9.70 -6.29
CA GLY A 100 13.56 -10.68 -5.42
C GLY A 100 14.52 -11.61 -4.69
N LYS A 101 15.62 -12.05 -5.34
CA LYS A 101 16.67 -12.83 -4.70
C LYS A 101 17.39 -12.04 -3.61
N LEU A 102 17.70 -10.76 -3.88
CA LEU A 102 18.31 -9.86 -2.90
C LEU A 102 17.39 -9.62 -1.70
N VAL A 103 16.07 -9.50 -1.93
CA VAL A 103 15.07 -9.37 -0.87
C VAL A 103 14.95 -10.64 -0.03
N VAL A 104 14.92 -11.83 -0.67
CA VAL A 104 14.88 -13.13 0.03
C VAL A 104 16.13 -13.36 0.89
N ALA A 105 17.27 -12.88 0.42
CA ALA A 105 18.57 -12.93 1.11
C ALA A 105 18.77 -11.80 2.13
N GLU A 106 17.75 -10.97 2.38
CA GLU A 106 17.77 -9.85 3.34
C GLU A 106 18.84 -8.78 3.03
N ILE A 107 19.33 -8.75 1.79
CA ILE A 107 20.23 -7.70 1.29
C ILE A 107 19.44 -6.41 1.02
N LEU A 108 18.21 -6.52 0.50
CA LEU A 108 17.34 -5.38 0.23
C LEU A 108 15.99 -5.54 0.93
N SER A 109 15.39 -4.42 1.36
CA SER A 109 13.99 -4.40 1.78
C SER A 109 13.03 -4.16 0.61
N PHE A 110 11.74 -4.48 0.80
CA PHE A 110 10.70 -4.06 -0.14
C PHE A 110 10.63 -2.53 -0.29
N ALA A 111 10.87 -1.78 0.79
CA ALA A 111 10.81 -0.32 0.76
C ALA A 111 11.92 0.28 -0.12
N GLU A 112 13.15 -0.24 -0.01
CA GLU A 112 14.27 0.19 -0.85
C GLU A 112 14.07 -0.21 -2.30
N SER A 113 13.63 -1.45 -2.53
CA SER A 113 13.31 -1.96 -3.87
C SER A 113 12.24 -1.10 -4.53
N ALA A 114 11.16 -0.79 -3.80
CA ALA A 114 10.09 0.06 -4.26
C ALA A 114 10.57 1.47 -4.63
N ARG A 115 11.42 2.08 -3.79
CA ARG A 115 11.97 3.41 -4.03
C ARG A 115 12.76 3.47 -5.33
N ILE A 116 13.74 2.57 -5.50
CA ILE A 116 14.59 2.60 -6.71
C ILE A 116 13.78 2.31 -7.98
N ILE A 117 12.75 1.44 -7.89
CA ILE A 117 11.87 1.14 -9.03
C ILE A 117 10.98 2.34 -9.37
N LYS A 118 10.41 3.03 -8.36
CA LYS A 118 9.61 4.24 -8.56
C LYS A 118 10.43 5.39 -9.16
N GLU A 119 11.68 5.53 -8.76
CA GLU A 119 12.59 6.58 -9.25
C GLU A 119 13.29 6.19 -10.56
N GLY A 120 13.07 4.97 -11.06
CA GLY A 120 13.73 4.48 -12.26
C GLY A 120 13.19 5.10 -13.55
N GLY A 121 14.02 5.04 -14.60
CA GLY A 121 13.74 5.58 -15.93
C GLY A 121 14.81 6.57 -16.39
N LEU A 122 14.70 7.01 -17.65
CA LEU A 122 15.54 8.10 -18.18
C LEU A 122 15.39 9.37 -17.34
N GLU A 123 14.15 9.66 -16.94
CA GLU A 123 13.79 10.64 -15.93
C GLU A 123 13.13 9.93 -14.73
N PRO A 124 13.30 10.44 -13.49
CA PRO A 124 12.70 9.83 -12.32
C PRO A 124 11.18 9.68 -12.45
N GLY A 125 10.69 8.44 -12.35
CA GLY A 125 9.26 8.13 -12.48
C GLY A 125 8.82 7.68 -13.87
N HIS A 126 9.67 7.79 -14.90
CA HIS A 126 9.27 7.45 -16.27
C HIS A 126 8.89 5.96 -16.42
N LEU A 127 9.50 5.05 -15.64
CA LEU A 127 9.08 3.64 -15.64
C LEU A 127 7.65 3.41 -15.13
N LEU A 128 7.12 4.31 -14.27
CA LEU A 128 5.73 4.24 -13.80
C LEU A 128 4.77 4.57 -14.94
N GLU A 129 5.09 5.60 -15.72
CA GLU A 129 4.28 6.02 -16.87
C GLU A 129 4.22 4.93 -17.94
N LEU A 130 5.35 4.25 -18.18
CA LEU A 130 5.44 3.14 -19.14
C LEU A 130 4.86 1.82 -18.62
N GLY A 131 4.51 1.72 -17.33
CA GLY A 131 4.06 0.50 -16.67
C GLY A 131 5.17 -0.54 -16.41
N LEU A 132 6.40 -0.27 -16.82
CA LEU A 132 7.55 -1.15 -16.59
C LEU A 132 7.88 -1.28 -15.09
N ALA A 133 7.67 -0.21 -14.31
CA ALA A 133 7.84 -0.25 -12.86
C ALA A 133 6.91 -1.27 -12.20
N LEU A 134 5.65 -1.36 -12.68
CA LEU A 134 4.68 -2.36 -12.22
C LEU A 134 5.15 -3.78 -12.56
N ASP A 135 5.69 -4.00 -13.77
CA ASP A 135 6.20 -5.30 -14.17
C ASP A 135 7.38 -5.75 -13.31
N VAL A 136 8.33 -4.85 -13.02
CA VAL A 136 9.49 -5.15 -12.15
C VAL A 136 9.01 -5.49 -10.73
N ILE A 137 8.25 -4.60 -10.07
CA ILE A 137 7.83 -4.84 -8.68
C ILE A 137 6.95 -6.08 -8.56
N THR A 138 6.12 -6.37 -9.57
CA THR A 138 5.30 -7.59 -9.59
C THR A 138 6.17 -8.83 -9.68
N SER A 139 7.21 -8.82 -10.50
CA SER A 139 8.17 -9.93 -10.57
C SER A 139 8.92 -10.13 -9.25
N VAL A 140 9.29 -9.03 -8.55
CA VAL A 140 9.85 -9.10 -7.18
C VAL A 140 8.88 -9.81 -6.23
N LEU A 141 7.62 -9.37 -6.22
CA LEU A 141 6.57 -9.93 -5.35
C LEU A 141 6.29 -11.40 -5.68
N GLU A 142 6.20 -11.76 -6.95
CA GLU A 142 6.01 -13.14 -7.41
C GLU A 142 7.18 -14.05 -7.00
N PHE A 143 8.42 -13.56 -7.10
CA PHE A 143 9.61 -14.27 -6.67
C PHE A 143 9.59 -14.51 -5.15
N VAL A 144 9.36 -13.46 -4.35
CA VAL A 144 9.33 -13.57 -2.89
C VAL A 144 8.19 -14.50 -2.44
N ARG A 145 7.00 -14.41 -3.06
CA ARG A 145 5.88 -15.32 -2.80
C ARG A 145 6.28 -16.78 -2.99
N ARG A 146 7.00 -17.07 -4.08
CA ARG A 146 7.42 -18.44 -4.42
C ARG A 146 8.43 -18.99 -3.40
N GLU A 147 9.37 -18.17 -2.93
CA GLU A 147 10.44 -18.63 -2.04
C GLU A 147 10.08 -18.60 -0.55
N LYS A 148 9.32 -17.60 -0.08
CA LYS A 148 8.98 -17.41 1.34
C LYS A 148 7.53 -17.77 1.69
N GLY A 149 6.65 -17.91 0.70
CA GLY A 149 5.21 -18.13 0.90
C GLY A 149 4.42 -16.85 1.16
N GLU A 150 3.09 -16.94 1.11
CA GLU A 150 2.19 -15.78 1.21
C GLU A 150 2.23 -15.12 2.59
N VAL A 151 2.24 -15.90 3.67
CA VAL A 151 2.21 -15.37 5.05
C VAL A 151 3.42 -14.47 5.32
N ALA A 152 4.64 -14.99 5.09
CA ALA A 152 5.87 -14.22 5.31
C ALA A 152 5.96 -13.01 4.39
N MET A 153 5.54 -13.16 3.13
CA MET A 153 5.49 -12.05 2.18
C MET A 153 4.52 -10.95 2.61
N THR A 154 3.33 -11.29 3.11
CA THR A 154 2.35 -10.32 3.62
C THR A 154 2.92 -9.52 4.79
N ASP A 155 3.63 -10.16 5.71
CA ASP A 155 4.27 -9.47 6.83
C ASP A 155 5.35 -8.50 6.33
N MET A 156 6.23 -8.97 5.44
CA MET A 156 7.26 -8.11 4.81
C MET A 156 6.63 -6.92 4.06
N TYR A 157 5.55 -7.17 3.31
CA TYR A 157 4.84 -6.15 2.54
C TYR A 157 4.23 -5.09 3.46
N ARG A 158 3.55 -5.50 4.54
CA ARG A 158 2.98 -4.59 5.55
C ARG A 158 4.04 -3.74 6.24
N THR A 159 5.15 -4.35 6.67
CA THR A 159 6.26 -3.62 7.31
C THR A 159 6.86 -2.56 6.39
N SER A 160 6.92 -2.84 5.08
CA SER A 160 7.47 -1.91 4.11
C SER A 160 6.60 -0.68 3.81
N ARG A 161 5.31 -0.71 4.19
CA ARG A 161 4.30 0.32 3.84
C ARG A 161 4.19 0.55 2.32
N LEU A 162 4.56 -0.43 1.52
CA LEU A 162 4.43 -0.39 0.07
C LEU A 162 2.95 -0.38 -0.32
N GLN A 163 2.59 0.49 -1.27
CA GLN A 163 1.30 0.46 -1.95
C GLN A 163 1.54 0.11 -3.42
N LEU A 164 1.08 -1.07 -3.85
CA LEU A 164 1.24 -1.56 -5.21
C LEU A 164 0.45 -0.70 -6.21
N GLU A 165 -0.65 -0.07 -5.76
CA GLU A 165 -1.43 0.92 -6.52
C GLU A 165 -0.57 2.10 -7.00
N ASP A 166 0.46 2.50 -6.22
CA ASP A 166 1.35 3.59 -6.59
C ASP A 166 2.19 3.27 -7.83
N PHE A 167 2.32 1.99 -8.18
CA PHE A 167 3.05 1.52 -9.36
C PHE A 167 2.18 1.42 -10.60
N MET A 168 0.86 1.56 -10.46
CA MET A 168 -0.02 1.54 -11.61
C MET A 168 0.13 2.80 -12.47
N PRO A 169 0.22 2.66 -13.80
CA PRO A 169 0.09 3.78 -14.72
C PRO A 169 -1.17 4.60 -14.43
N CYS A 170 -1.06 5.93 -14.46
CA CYS A 170 -2.14 6.85 -14.07
C CYS A 170 -3.43 6.67 -14.89
N ASP A 171 -3.32 6.22 -16.14
CA ASP A 171 -4.44 5.91 -17.05
C ASP A 171 -5.22 4.64 -16.65
N LYS A 172 -4.66 3.79 -15.78
CA LYS A 172 -5.21 2.47 -15.42
C LYS A 172 -5.65 2.35 -13.96
N LYS A 173 -5.60 3.44 -13.17
CA LYS A 173 -5.86 3.36 -11.72
C LYS A 173 -7.30 3.00 -11.35
N GLN A 174 -8.29 3.36 -12.17
CA GLN A 174 -9.69 3.21 -11.80
C GLN A 174 -10.27 1.90 -12.35
N GLY A 175 -10.53 0.93 -11.47
CA GLY A 175 -11.21 -0.34 -11.80
C GLY A 175 -10.30 -1.45 -12.35
N GLU A 176 -9.08 -1.15 -12.81
CA GLU A 176 -8.15 -2.20 -13.30
C GLU A 176 -7.29 -2.82 -12.19
N PHE A 177 -7.14 -2.15 -11.04
CA PHE A 177 -6.27 -2.64 -9.98
C PHE A 177 -6.73 -4.00 -9.43
N GLU A 178 -8.03 -4.17 -9.18
CA GLU A 178 -8.57 -5.44 -8.68
C GLU A 178 -8.39 -6.58 -9.69
N ALA A 179 -8.70 -6.31 -10.97
CA ALA A 179 -8.51 -7.26 -12.06
C ALA A 179 -7.03 -7.64 -12.21
N PHE A 180 -6.12 -6.68 -12.00
CA PHE A 180 -4.68 -6.92 -11.97
C PHE A 180 -4.29 -7.81 -10.79
N LEU A 181 -4.77 -7.54 -9.57
CA LEU A 181 -4.52 -8.36 -8.39
C LEU A 181 -5.01 -9.79 -8.59
N GLU A 182 -6.18 -9.99 -9.20
CA GLU A 182 -6.73 -11.31 -9.53
C GLU A 182 -5.83 -12.04 -10.55
N LYS A 183 -5.49 -11.37 -11.67
CA LYS A 183 -4.62 -11.91 -12.71
C LYS A 183 -3.27 -12.36 -12.17
N LYS A 184 -2.70 -11.60 -11.21
CA LYS A 184 -1.41 -11.87 -10.57
C LYS A 184 -1.51 -12.74 -9.32
N LYS A 185 -2.74 -13.06 -8.87
CA LYS A 185 -3.04 -13.78 -7.62
C LYS A 185 -2.42 -13.09 -6.39
N LEU A 186 -2.52 -11.77 -6.32
CA LEU A 186 -1.98 -10.92 -5.26
C LEU A 186 -3.06 -10.36 -4.31
N GLN A 187 -4.31 -10.81 -4.44
CA GLN A 187 -5.45 -10.37 -3.61
C GLN A 187 -5.20 -10.53 -2.09
N PHE A 188 -4.39 -11.51 -1.68
CA PHE A 188 -4.05 -11.73 -0.28
C PHE A 188 -3.26 -10.56 0.36
N LEU A 189 -2.62 -9.70 -0.45
CA LEU A 189 -1.98 -8.47 0.01
C LEU A 189 -3.01 -7.36 0.34
N TYR A 190 -4.21 -7.47 -0.24
CA TYR A 190 -5.31 -6.50 -0.13
C TYR A 190 -6.61 -7.19 0.34
N PRO A 191 -6.63 -7.78 1.56
CA PRO A 191 -7.74 -8.61 2.00
C PRO A 191 -9.07 -7.84 2.18
N LEU A 192 -9.03 -6.50 2.24
CA LEU A 192 -10.21 -5.65 2.42
C LEU A 192 -10.96 -5.35 1.12
N ILE A 193 -10.32 -5.41 -0.05
CA ILE A 193 -10.97 -5.15 -1.34
C ILE A 193 -12.19 -6.07 -1.56
N PRO A 194 -12.06 -7.41 -1.50
CA PRO A 194 -13.23 -8.29 -1.69
C PRO A 194 -14.31 -8.09 -0.60
N VAL A 195 -13.90 -7.70 0.61
CA VAL A 195 -14.81 -7.40 1.72
C VAL A 195 -15.61 -6.12 1.43
N GLU A 196 -14.93 -5.07 0.97
CA GLU A 196 -15.55 -3.81 0.56
C GLU A 196 -16.57 -4.02 -0.55
N ASN A 197 -16.22 -4.80 -1.59
CA ASN A 197 -17.11 -5.09 -2.70
C ASN A 197 -18.38 -5.82 -2.25
N GLN A 198 -18.24 -6.83 -1.39
CA GLN A 198 -19.39 -7.58 -0.89
C GLN A 198 -20.29 -6.75 0.04
N ILE A 199 -19.71 -5.96 0.94
CA ILE A 199 -20.48 -5.06 1.82
C ILE A 199 -21.22 -4.01 0.98
N SER A 200 -20.55 -3.43 -0.01
CA SER A 200 -21.16 -2.47 -0.93
C SER A 200 -22.36 -3.06 -1.65
N GLU A 201 -22.24 -4.29 -2.15
CA GLU A 201 -23.33 -5.01 -2.79
C GLU A 201 -24.51 -5.25 -1.84
N PHE A 202 -24.26 -5.72 -0.61
CA PHE A 202 -25.32 -5.93 0.38
C PHE A 202 -26.06 -4.64 0.73
N LEU A 203 -25.33 -3.53 0.89
CA LEU A 203 -25.93 -2.23 1.18
C LEU A 203 -26.75 -1.71 -0.02
N MET A 204 -26.27 -1.87 -1.25
CA MET A 204 -27.03 -1.51 -2.45
C MET A 204 -28.31 -2.33 -2.62
N GLN A 205 -28.27 -3.62 -2.24
CA GLN A 205 -29.42 -4.52 -2.28
C GLN A 205 -30.37 -4.35 -1.08
N GLY A 206 -30.05 -3.48 -0.12
CA GLY A 206 -30.85 -3.28 1.08
C GLY A 206 -30.97 -4.52 1.96
N GLN A 207 -29.90 -5.34 2.04
CA GLN A 207 -29.90 -6.53 2.90
C GLN A 207 -30.03 -6.15 4.38
N PRO A 208 -30.69 -6.98 5.21
CA PRO A 208 -30.78 -6.76 6.65
C PRO A 208 -29.40 -6.72 7.32
N VAL A 209 -29.22 -5.85 8.31
CA VAL A 209 -27.94 -5.67 9.00
C VAL A 209 -27.47 -6.95 9.69
N GLU A 210 -28.40 -7.75 10.21
CA GLU A 210 -28.08 -9.04 10.84
C GLU A 210 -27.44 -10.02 9.87
N GLN A 211 -27.84 -9.96 8.59
CA GLN A 211 -27.25 -10.78 7.54
C GLN A 211 -25.85 -10.30 7.16
N ILE A 212 -25.66 -8.98 7.08
CA ILE A 212 -24.34 -8.36 6.83
C ILE A 212 -23.37 -8.71 7.96
N LEU A 213 -23.80 -8.54 9.22
CA LEU A 213 -23.03 -8.90 10.41
C LEU A 213 -22.58 -10.36 10.38
N LYS A 214 -23.54 -11.28 10.20
CA LYS A 214 -23.26 -12.71 10.13
C LYS A 214 -22.28 -13.06 9.02
N TRP A 215 -22.39 -12.39 7.86
CA TRP A 215 -21.47 -12.61 6.76
C TRP A 215 -20.05 -12.14 7.12
N VAL A 216 -19.90 -10.96 7.72
CA VAL A 216 -18.59 -10.43 8.14
C VAL A 216 -17.95 -11.35 9.18
N GLU A 217 -18.70 -11.77 10.21
CA GLU A 217 -18.22 -12.68 11.26
C GLU A 217 -17.70 -14.02 10.69
N LEU A 218 -18.31 -14.50 9.60
CA LEU A 218 -17.96 -15.77 8.98
C LEU A 218 -16.79 -15.67 7.99
N ASN A 219 -16.67 -14.56 7.26
CA ASN A 219 -15.76 -14.43 6.10
C ASN A 219 -14.55 -13.51 6.34
N VAL A 220 -14.59 -12.64 7.35
CA VAL A 220 -13.49 -11.72 7.66
C VAL A 220 -12.77 -12.23 8.92
N PRO A 221 -11.44 -12.44 8.89
CA PRO A 221 -10.70 -12.87 10.07
C PRO A 221 -10.87 -11.90 11.26
N PRO A 222 -11.07 -12.36 12.50
CA PRO A 222 -11.31 -11.49 13.66
C PRO A 222 -10.28 -10.37 13.89
N PRO A 223 -8.96 -10.58 13.68
CA PRO A 223 -7.99 -9.50 13.78
C PRO A 223 -8.28 -8.37 12.78
N LEU A 224 -8.67 -8.72 11.55
CA LEU A 224 -8.94 -7.76 10.47
C LEU A 224 -10.21 -6.94 10.73
N GLN A 225 -11.21 -7.52 11.38
CA GLN A 225 -12.47 -6.83 11.74
C GLN A 225 -12.27 -5.65 12.71
N LEU A 226 -11.13 -5.62 13.41
CA LEU A 226 -10.80 -4.56 14.36
C LEU A 226 -9.73 -3.59 13.81
N GLU A 227 -9.18 -3.83 12.62
CA GLU A 227 -8.17 -2.95 12.04
C GLU A 227 -8.76 -1.58 11.69
N PRO A 228 -8.00 -0.48 11.85
CA PRO A 228 -8.43 0.86 11.49
C PRO A 228 -8.98 0.95 10.06
N GLU A 229 -8.33 0.27 9.11
CA GLU A 229 -8.68 0.24 7.69
C GLU A 229 -10.05 -0.40 7.45
N PHE A 230 -10.36 -1.50 8.15
CA PHE A 230 -11.66 -2.15 8.07
C PHE A 230 -12.76 -1.22 8.61
N LEU A 231 -12.54 -0.62 9.78
CA LEU A 231 -13.50 0.29 10.40
C LEU A 231 -13.78 1.51 9.52
N LYS A 232 -12.73 2.11 8.94
CA LYS A 232 -12.85 3.23 8.01
C LYS A 232 -13.64 2.83 6.76
N MET A 233 -13.29 1.71 6.13
CA MET A 233 -13.97 1.20 4.94
C MET A 233 -15.46 0.94 5.22
N LEU A 234 -15.77 0.22 6.29
CA LEU A 234 -17.16 -0.09 6.66
C LEU A 234 -18.00 1.19 6.85
N THR A 235 -17.47 2.17 7.57
CA THR A 235 -18.16 3.46 7.77
C THR A 235 -18.38 4.18 6.44
N ILE A 236 -17.36 4.28 5.58
CA ILE A 236 -17.49 4.92 4.27
C ILE A 236 -18.57 4.23 3.42
N GLN A 237 -18.64 2.90 3.42
CA GLN A 237 -19.67 2.17 2.67
C GLN A 237 -21.08 2.44 3.20
N VAL A 238 -21.26 2.47 4.52
CA VAL A 238 -22.54 2.87 5.13
C VAL A 238 -22.90 4.30 4.73
N LEU A 239 -21.97 5.25 4.83
CA LEU A 239 -22.19 6.65 4.43
C LEU A 239 -22.59 6.78 2.95
N ARG A 240 -21.91 6.05 2.05
CA ARG A 240 -22.25 6.02 0.61
C ARG A 240 -23.66 5.51 0.35
N CYS A 241 -24.18 4.64 1.21
CA CYS A 241 -25.54 4.11 1.11
C CYS A 241 -26.60 5.10 1.63
N CYS A 242 -26.32 5.78 2.75
CA CYS A 242 -27.36 6.55 3.46
C CYS A 242 -27.29 8.07 3.26
N VAL A 243 -26.13 8.65 2.91
CA VAL A 243 -25.98 10.09 2.70
C VAL A 243 -26.49 10.49 1.31
N PRO A 244 -27.42 11.46 1.19
CA PRO A 244 -27.85 11.98 -0.10
C PRO A 244 -26.68 12.64 -0.85
N ARG A 245 -26.44 12.25 -2.11
CA ARG A 245 -25.37 12.85 -2.94
C ARG A 245 -25.65 14.29 -3.37
N CYS A 246 -26.93 14.64 -3.52
CA CYS A 246 -27.36 15.97 -3.94
C CYS A 246 -28.45 16.46 -2.99
N THR A 247 -28.09 17.32 -2.05
CA THR A 247 -29.03 17.96 -1.12
C THR A 247 -28.57 19.38 -0.80
N LEU A 248 -29.54 20.25 -0.47
CA LEU A 248 -29.31 21.59 0.06
C LEU A 248 -29.40 21.63 1.59
N ASP A 249 -29.88 20.56 2.23
CA ASP A 249 -30.14 20.47 3.66
C ASP A 249 -29.85 19.04 4.15
N TYR A 250 -28.58 18.81 4.48
CA TYR A 250 -28.12 17.52 5.03
C TYR A 250 -28.77 17.20 6.37
N GLU A 251 -29.06 18.19 7.21
CA GLU A 251 -29.67 17.94 8.52
C GLU A 251 -31.02 17.26 8.37
N LYS A 252 -31.86 17.78 7.45
CA LYS A 252 -33.16 17.20 7.17
C LYS A 252 -33.08 15.89 6.39
N ASP A 253 -32.32 15.86 5.30
CA ASP A 253 -32.35 14.76 4.34
C ASP A 253 -31.54 13.54 4.78
N PHE A 254 -30.61 13.71 5.73
CA PHE A 254 -29.85 12.60 6.31
C PHE A 254 -30.50 12.02 7.59
N LYS A 255 -31.36 12.81 8.26
CA LYS A 255 -31.96 12.44 9.54
C LYS A 255 -32.60 11.05 9.53
N GLY A 256 -32.17 10.21 10.48
CA GLY A 256 -32.74 8.87 10.68
C GLY A 256 -32.32 7.82 9.64
N LYS A 257 -31.51 8.18 8.63
CA LYS A 257 -31.02 7.23 7.63
C LYS A 257 -29.86 6.35 8.13
N LEU A 258 -29.20 6.77 9.20
CA LEU A 258 -28.12 6.00 9.84
C LEU A 258 -28.66 4.93 10.79
N VAL A 259 -29.80 5.18 11.44
CA VAL A 259 -30.45 4.30 12.45
C VAL A 259 -30.45 2.82 12.06
N PRO A 260 -30.83 2.40 10.83
CA PRO A 260 -30.85 0.99 10.47
C PRO A 260 -29.47 0.32 10.52
N TYR A 261 -28.40 1.10 10.31
CA TYR A 261 -27.01 0.63 10.24
C TYR A 261 -26.23 0.84 11.54
N ALA A 262 -26.78 1.57 12.51
CA ALA A 262 -26.12 1.79 13.79
C ALA A 262 -25.73 0.48 14.52
N PRO A 263 -26.55 -0.59 14.54
CA PRO A 263 -26.15 -1.88 15.12
C PRO A 263 -24.91 -2.51 14.46
N LEU A 264 -24.77 -2.34 13.13
CA LEU A 264 -23.62 -2.84 12.36
C LEU A 264 -22.33 -2.17 12.83
N LEU A 265 -22.36 -0.83 12.94
CA LEU A 265 -21.20 -0.04 13.33
C LEU A 265 -20.84 -0.26 14.81
N ARG A 266 -21.84 -0.27 15.71
CA ARG A 266 -21.58 -0.50 17.15
C ARG A 266 -20.93 -1.85 17.43
N HIS A 267 -21.18 -2.87 16.60
CA HIS A 267 -20.61 -4.19 16.77
C HIS A 267 -19.07 -4.21 16.67
N PHE A 268 -18.49 -3.47 15.73
CA PHE A 268 -17.05 -3.55 15.41
C PHE A 268 -16.17 -2.52 16.14
N ALA A 269 -16.74 -1.45 16.69
CA ALA A 269 -16.00 -0.48 17.50
C ALA A 269 -16.54 -0.39 18.95
N PRO A 270 -16.33 -1.44 19.77
CA PRO A 270 -16.81 -1.46 21.14
C PRO A 270 -16.04 -0.52 22.09
N SER A 271 -14.90 0.03 21.66
CA SER A 271 -14.07 0.92 22.48
C SER A 271 -13.90 2.31 21.87
N ARG A 272 -13.68 3.29 22.76
CA ARG A 272 -13.49 4.71 22.42
C ARG A 272 -12.36 4.92 21.39
N HIS A 273 -11.23 4.22 21.56
CA HIS A 273 -10.11 4.29 20.63
C HIS A 273 -10.46 3.80 19.22
N LYS A 274 -11.34 2.80 19.10
CA LYS A 274 -11.80 2.30 17.80
C LYS A 274 -12.81 3.23 17.14
N GLN A 275 -13.70 3.85 17.93
CA GLN A 275 -14.69 4.81 17.43
C GLN A 275 -14.06 6.04 16.76
N ARG A 276 -12.85 6.45 17.17
CA ARG A 276 -12.09 7.52 16.47
C ARG A 276 -11.90 7.24 14.98
N HIS A 277 -11.75 5.97 14.58
CA HIS A 277 -11.62 5.61 13.16
C HIS A 277 -12.89 5.88 12.36
N TYR A 278 -14.07 5.87 12.99
CA TYR A 278 -15.32 6.30 12.33
C TYR A 278 -15.34 7.80 12.09
N ILE A 279 -14.77 8.60 12.99
CA ILE A 279 -14.62 10.05 12.78
C ILE A 279 -13.62 10.32 11.65
N THR A 280 -12.49 9.62 11.63
CA THR A 280 -11.53 9.68 10.51
C THR A 280 -12.20 9.32 9.17
N ALA A 281 -13.08 8.31 9.17
CA ALA A 281 -13.83 7.91 7.98
C ALA A 281 -14.85 8.97 7.54
N ILE A 282 -15.57 9.57 8.48
CA ILE A 282 -16.49 10.70 8.25
C ILE A 282 -15.74 11.89 7.62
N GLN A 283 -14.56 12.20 8.15
CA GLN A 283 -13.70 13.27 7.63
C GLN A 283 -13.25 12.97 6.19
N LEU A 284 -12.77 11.75 5.93
CA LEU A 284 -12.37 11.32 4.59
C LEU A 284 -13.53 11.40 3.60
N PHE A 285 -14.72 10.93 4.00
CA PHE A 285 -15.93 10.97 3.18
C PHE A 285 -16.35 12.41 2.87
N ALA A 286 -16.33 13.32 3.85
CA ALA A 286 -16.62 14.73 3.60
C ALA A 286 -15.57 15.38 2.68
N ASN A 287 -14.30 15.02 2.83
CA ASN A 287 -13.23 15.49 1.95
C ASN A 287 -13.40 14.99 0.50
N GLU A 288 -13.83 13.73 0.30
CA GLU A 288 -14.18 13.17 -1.02
C GLU A 288 -15.27 14.00 -1.73
N LEU A 289 -16.21 14.56 -0.96
CA LEU A 289 -17.29 15.42 -1.47
C LEU A 289 -16.94 16.92 -1.52
N ASP A 290 -15.67 17.29 -1.26
CA ASP A 290 -15.17 18.67 -1.13
C ASP A 290 -15.89 19.52 -0.05
N HIS A 291 -16.20 18.90 1.09
CA HIS A 291 -16.77 19.53 2.28
C HIS A 291 -18.01 20.41 2.00
N PRO A 292 -19.12 19.81 1.51
CA PRO A 292 -20.35 20.55 1.31
C PRO A 292 -20.90 21.04 2.65
N VAL A 293 -21.38 22.29 2.67
CA VAL A 293 -21.79 22.97 3.90
C VAL A 293 -22.90 22.19 4.62
N GLY A 294 -22.71 21.93 5.91
CA GLY A 294 -23.68 21.28 6.78
C GLY A 294 -23.56 19.76 6.83
N LEU A 295 -22.77 19.14 5.93
CA LEU A 295 -22.56 17.70 5.91
C LEU A 295 -21.89 17.21 7.19
N MET A 296 -20.76 17.79 7.59
CA MET A 296 -20.03 17.32 8.78
C MET A 296 -20.88 17.45 10.03
N THR A 297 -21.60 18.56 10.17
CA THR A 297 -22.49 18.78 11.32
C THR A 297 -23.62 17.74 11.35
N ALA A 298 -24.25 17.47 10.21
CA ALA A 298 -25.28 16.45 10.11
C ALA A 298 -24.74 15.05 10.42
N LEU A 299 -23.55 14.70 9.93
CA LEU A 299 -22.88 13.43 10.21
C LEU A 299 -22.59 13.29 11.71
N PHE A 300 -21.94 14.28 12.33
CA PHE A 300 -21.62 14.26 13.76
C PHE A 300 -22.88 14.11 14.61
N ASN A 301 -23.92 14.88 14.31
CA ASN A 301 -25.17 14.82 15.04
C ASN A 301 -25.85 13.44 14.93
N ASN A 302 -25.92 12.83 13.75
CA ASN A 302 -26.57 11.52 13.59
C ASN A 302 -25.75 10.40 14.26
N PHE A 303 -24.42 10.39 14.13
CA PHE A 303 -23.58 9.37 14.79
C PHE A 303 -23.61 9.47 16.31
N TYR A 304 -23.75 10.68 16.86
CA TYR A 304 -23.93 10.92 18.29
C TYR A 304 -25.32 10.49 18.76
N VAL A 305 -26.39 10.95 18.11
CA VAL A 305 -27.79 10.64 18.47
C VAL A 305 -28.08 9.14 18.37
N ASP A 306 -27.52 8.46 17.36
CA ASP A 306 -27.70 7.01 17.17
C ASP A 306 -26.73 6.16 18.02
N GLU A 307 -26.01 6.78 18.96
CA GLU A 307 -25.09 6.14 19.91
C GLU A 307 -24.01 5.29 19.22
N VAL A 308 -23.56 5.70 18.04
CA VAL A 308 -22.48 5.01 17.30
C VAL A 308 -21.11 5.51 17.77
N ILE A 309 -20.99 6.80 18.04
CA ILE A 309 -19.77 7.46 18.50
C ILE A 309 -20.09 8.21 19.78
N LEU A 310 -19.31 7.93 20.83
CA LEU A 310 -19.45 8.59 22.13
C LEU A 310 -18.71 9.93 22.16
N GLU A 311 -19.13 10.82 23.05
CA GLU A 311 -18.60 12.17 23.23
C GLU A 311 -17.06 12.22 23.29
N ASP A 312 -16.45 11.39 24.13
CA ASP A 312 -14.99 11.31 24.29
C ASP A 312 -14.22 11.08 22.98
N ALA A 313 -14.80 10.33 22.03
CA ALA A 313 -14.14 10.06 20.76
C ALA A 313 -14.06 11.33 19.89
N TYR A 314 -15.05 12.22 19.96
CA TYR A 314 -15.03 13.50 19.26
C TYR A 314 -13.94 14.43 19.79
N PHE A 315 -13.81 14.54 21.11
CA PHE A 315 -12.73 15.33 21.70
C PHE A 315 -11.36 14.71 21.44
N SER A 316 -11.24 13.38 21.56
CA SER A 316 -9.99 12.70 21.21
C SER A 316 -9.59 12.90 19.75
N TRP A 317 -10.53 13.02 18.82
CA TRP A 317 -10.23 13.37 17.44
C TRP A 317 -9.85 14.84 17.28
N GLN A 318 -10.56 15.75 17.95
CA GLN A 318 -10.29 17.19 17.91
C GLN A 318 -8.88 17.53 18.39
N ASP A 319 -8.45 16.92 19.50
CA ASP A 319 -7.17 17.20 20.16
C ASP A 319 -5.98 16.50 19.49
N ASP A 320 -6.23 15.62 18.52
CA ASP A 320 -5.19 14.86 17.82
C ASP A 320 -4.45 15.73 16.79
N ILE A 321 -3.37 16.37 17.23
CA ILE A 321 -2.51 17.20 16.38
C ILE A 321 -1.63 16.39 15.42
N GLU A 322 -1.51 15.07 15.61
CA GLU A 322 -0.70 14.19 14.76
C GLU A 322 -1.50 13.62 13.58
N ASP A 323 -2.81 13.83 13.55
CA ASP A 323 -3.70 13.39 12.49
C ASP A 323 -3.41 14.12 11.17
N THR A 324 -2.78 13.41 10.25
CA THR A 324 -2.46 13.89 8.90
C THR A 324 -3.56 13.61 7.88
N THR A 325 -4.73 13.14 8.32
CA THR A 325 -5.85 12.82 7.43
C THR A 325 -6.32 14.10 6.71
N PRO A 326 -6.53 14.08 5.38
CA PRO A 326 -7.03 15.23 4.63
C PRO A 326 -8.38 15.74 5.15
N GLY A 327 -8.58 17.07 5.09
CA GLY A 327 -9.88 17.70 5.40
C GLY A 327 -10.13 18.03 6.88
N LYS A 328 -9.20 17.72 7.79
CA LYS A 328 -9.37 17.94 9.24
C LYS A 328 -9.70 19.39 9.60
N ASP A 329 -8.93 20.35 9.10
CA ASP A 329 -9.15 21.77 9.41
C ASP A 329 -10.50 22.29 8.93
N LYS A 330 -10.95 21.84 7.75
CA LYS A 330 -12.28 22.19 7.21
C LYS A 330 -13.37 21.58 8.09
N ALA A 331 -13.22 20.30 8.45
CA ALA A 331 -14.12 19.58 9.33
C ALA A 331 -14.26 20.26 10.71
N ILE A 332 -13.14 20.54 11.40
CA ILE A 332 -13.13 21.20 12.72
C ILE A 332 -13.84 22.56 12.67
N ARG A 333 -13.58 23.38 11.64
CA ARG A 333 -14.24 24.68 11.48
C ARG A 333 -15.75 24.55 11.35
N GLU A 334 -16.23 23.55 10.62
CA GLU A 334 -17.66 23.33 10.43
C GLU A 334 -18.34 22.87 11.72
N VAL A 335 -17.76 21.89 12.42
CA VAL A 335 -18.37 21.31 13.63
C VAL A 335 -18.08 22.08 14.92
N GLY A 336 -17.31 23.17 14.88
CA GLY A 336 -16.85 23.87 16.08
C GLY A 336 -17.97 24.36 17.01
N LYS A 337 -19.11 24.80 16.47
CA LYS A 337 -20.30 25.14 17.28
C LYS A 337 -20.92 23.91 17.94
N TRP A 338 -20.97 22.80 17.21
CA TRP A 338 -21.51 21.53 17.71
C TRP A 338 -20.62 20.94 18.81
N LEU A 339 -19.28 20.99 18.65
CA LEU A 339 -18.33 20.57 19.67
C LEU A 339 -18.44 21.43 20.94
N SER A 340 -18.58 22.76 20.78
CA SER A 340 -18.81 23.67 21.92
C SER A 340 -20.11 23.36 22.65
N TRP A 341 -21.16 22.96 21.92
CA TRP A 341 -22.43 22.52 22.51
C TRP A 341 -22.25 21.21 23.28
N LEU A 342 -21.52 20.25 22.71
CA LEU A 342 -21.27 18.94 23.32
C LEU A 342 -20.63 19.09 24.70
N THR A 343 -19.62 19.97 24.85
CA THR A 343 -18.97 20.26 26.15
C THR A 343 -19.93 20.80 27.23
N GLN A 344 -21.06 21.39 26.82
CA GLN A 344 -22.06 21.97 27.72
C GLN A 344 -23.28 21.05 27.89
N ALA A 345 -23.34 19.94 27.16
CA ALA A 345 -24.42 18.99 27.26
C ALA A 345 -24.35 18.31 28.65
N PRO A 346 -25.48 18.14 29.35
CA PRO A 346 -25.49 17.39 30.59
C PRO A 346 -25.05 15.94 30.29
N GLU A 347 -24.08 15.43 31.05
CA GLU A 347 -23.63 14.03 30.96
C GLU A 347 -24.86 13.12 30.91
N THR A 348 -25.00 12.37 29.83
CA THR A 348 -25.98 11.29 29.76
C THR A 348 -25.51 10.23 30.73
N GLN A 349 -26.07 10.24 31.95
CA GLN A 349 -25.87 9.18 32.93
C GLN A 349 -26.31 7.86 32.30
N ASN A 350 -25.37 7.00 31.94
CA ASN A 350 -25.57 5.56 31.74
C ASN A 350 -24.33 4.79 32.20
#